data_AF-A0A964JDJ2-F1
#
_entry.id   AF-A0A964JDJ2-F1
#
_cell.length_a   1.000
_cell.length_b   1.000
_cell.length_c   1.000
_cell.angle_alpha   90.00
_cell.angle_beta   90.00
_cell.angle_gamma   90.00
#
_symmetry.space_group_name_H-M   'P 1'
#
loop_
_entity.id
_entity.type
_entity.pdbx_description
1 polymer ?
#
loop_
_entity_poly.entity_id
_entity_poly.type
_entity_poly.pdbx_seq_one_letter_code
_entity_poly.pdbx_strand_id
1 'polypeptide(L)'
;MDNFFLLVIAVLFILLAGFLIFYFQTQQSFQEITDKLEEIQHPHGSMLSSETLKRELALHHDKLVLLEADISKNKRESLLEEELKMFDVARHQIKASIAGLKSSGEWIGRPFEYEWAEMLDRLPNVLSLYRKSEADKRAQELEQDQGTRPAN
;
A
#
# COMPACT_ATOMS: atom_id res chain seq x y z
N MET A 1 42.57 45.26 50.03
CA MET A 1 41.18 44.87 49.69
C MET A 1 41.07 44.44 48.23
N ASP A 2 41.94 44.93 47.35
CA ASP A 2 41.89 44.70 45.90
C ASP A 2 42.08 43.22 45.49
N ASN A 3 42.99 42.48 46.13
CA ASN A 3 43.16 41.04 45.83
C ASN A 3 41.94 40.18 46.18
N PHE A 4 41.16 40.56 47.20
CA PHE A 4 39.94 39.83 47.56
C PHE A 4 38.82 40.13 46.55
N PHE A 5 38.66 41.39 46.16
CA PHE A 5 37.71 41.77 45.10
C PHE A 5 38.06 41.13 43.75
N LEU A 6 39.34 41.06 43.39
CA LEU A 6 39.80 40.36 42.17
C LEU A 6 39.48 38.86 42.23
N LEU A 7 39.64 38.21 43.39
CA LEU A 7 39.32 36.80 43.57
C LEU A 7 37.81 36.56 43.44
N VAL A 8 36.99 37.40 44.06
CA VAL A 8 35.52 37.34 43.94
C VAL A 8 35.07 37.54 42.49
N ILE A 9 35.63 38.51 41.77
CA ILE A 9 35.32 38.76 40.36
C ILE A 9 35.73 37.57 39.49
N ALA A 10 36.89 36.96 39.74
CA ALA A 10 37.36 35.78 39.00
C ALA A 10 36.43 34.57 39.20
N VAL A 11 35.98 34.32 40.44
CA VAL A 11 35.02 33.24 40.73
C VAL A 11 33.68 33.48 40.05
N LEU A 12 33.22 34.73 40.02
CA LEU A 12 31.98 35.11 39.35
C LEU A 12 32.07 34.91 37.83
N PHE A 13 33.23 35.20 37.24
CA PHE A 13 33.51 34.92 35.83
C PHE A 13 33.52 33.42 35.51
N ILE A 14 34.10 32.60 36.38
CA ILE A 14 34.11 31.14 36.22
C ILE A 14 32.69 30.57 36.33
N LEU A 15 31.89 31.05 37.26
CA LEU A 15 30.47 30.67 37.38
C LEU A 15 29.66 31.05 36.13
N LEU A 16 29.88 32.27 35.62
CA LEU A 16 29.22 32.74 34.40
C LEU A 16 29.62 31.89 33.18
N ALA A 17 30.90 31.58 33.04
CA ALA A 17 31.39 30.72 31.95
C ALA A 17 30.79 29.31 32.03
N GLY A 18 30.73 28.72 33.24
CA GLY A 18 30.07 27.43 33.45
C GLY A 18 28.58 27.45 33.10
N PHE A 19 27.87 28.51 33.49
CA PHE A 19 26.46 28.69 33.17
C PHE A 19 26.23 28.81 31.65
N LEU A 20 27.08 29.57 30.95
CA LEU A 20 27.00 29.74 29.50
C LEU A 20 27.27 28.43 28.76
N ILE A 21 28.29 27.66 29.17
CA ILE A 21 28.60 26.35 28.58
C ILE A 21 27.42 25.40 28.79
N PHE A 22 26.86 25.34 29.99
CA PHE A 22 25.70 24.50 30.30
C PHE A 22 24.47 24.90 29.47
N TYR A 23 24.22 26.21 29.30
CA TYR A 23 23.13 26.72 28.48
C TYR A 23 23.30 26.34 27.00
N PHE A 24 24.50 26.51 26.44
CA PHE A 24 24.79 26.13 25.05
C PHE A 24 24.70 24.61 24.83
N GLN A 25 25.25 23.80 25.74
CA GLN A 25 25.13 22.35 25.68
C GLN A 25 23.66 21.90 25.74
N THR A 26 22.88 22.48 26.65
CA THR A 26 21.44 22.18 26.78
C THR A 26 20.68 22.52 25.50
N GLN A 27 20.93 23.69 24.90
CA GLN A 27 20.32 24.09 23.63
C GLN A 27 20.68 23.14 22.46
N GLN A 28 21.95 22.71 22.38
CA GLN A 28 22.39 21.73 21.38
C GLN A 28 21.71 20.37 21.57
N SER A 29 21.58 19.90 22.81
CA SER A 29 20.87 18.65 23.08
C SER A 29 19.40 18.70 22.66
N PHE A 30 18.71 19.83 22.83
CA PHE A 30 17.34 19.98 22.33
C PHE A 30 17.24 20.00 20.80
N GLN A 31 18.20 20.64 20.12
CA GLN A 31 18.28 20.59 18.65
C GLN A 31 18.53 19.17 18.15
N GLU A 32 19.49 18.45 18.74
CA GLU A 32 19.80 17.07 18.35
C GLU A 32 18.63 16.11 18.63
N ILE A 33 17.85 16.34 19.70
CA ILE A 33 16.63 15.58 19.97
C ILE A 33 15.54 15.93 18.95
N THR A 34 15.42 17.19 18.53
CA THR A 34 14.43 17.63 17.54
C THR A 34 14.75 17.06 16.17
N ASP A 35 16.02 17.12 15.74
CA ASP A 35 16.50 16.52 14.48
C ASP A 35 16.30 15.00 14.47
N LYS A 36 16.65 14.31 15.57
CA LYS A 36 16.40 12.86 15.68
C LYS A 36 14.91 12.52 15.73
N LEU A 37 14.08 13.37 16.32
CA LEU A 37 12.64 13.15 16.36
C LEU A 37 12.01 13.41 14.98
N GLU A 38 12.47 14.42 14.24
CA GLU A 38 12.05 14.72 12.87
C GLU A 38 12.48 13.60 11.91
N GLU A 39 13.69 13.07 12.05
CA GLU A 39 14.18 11.89 11.31
C GLU A 39 13.33 10.63 11.61
N ILE A 40 12.89 10.44 12.86
CA ILE A 40 11.99 9.35 13.26
C ILE A 40 10.52 9.61 12.87
N GLN A 41 10.12 10.87 12.67
CA GLN A 41 8.77 11.28 12.26
C GLN A 41 8.61 11.33 10.73
N HIS A 42 9.71 11.18 9.97
CA HIS A 42 9.71 11.04 8.52
C HIS A 42 9.52 9.63 7.90
N PRO A 43 8.84 8.61 8.51
CA PRO A 43 8.31 7.49 7.73
C PRO A 43 7.08 7.88 6.89
N HIS A 44 6.56 9.11 7.03
CA HIS A 44 5.33 9.55 6.33
C HIS A 44 5.40 9.56 4.80
N GLY A 45 6.57 9.32 4.20
CA GLY A 45 6.70 9.12 2.75
C GLY A 45 6.07 7.83 2.23
N SER A 46 6.06 6.74 3.01
CA SER A 46 5.47 5.47 2.57
C SER A 46 3.98 5.37 2.89
N MET A 47 3.56 5.96 4.02
CA MET A 47 2.20 5.86 4.54
C MET A 47 1.14 6.45 3.59
N LEU A 48 1.45 7.56 2.89
CA LEU A 48 0.54 8.11 1.87
C LEU A 48 0.46 7.20 0.64
N SER A 49 1.56 6.56 0.25
CA SER A 49 1.59 5.66 -0.90
C SER A 49 0.93 4.31 -0.61
N SER A 50 0.98 3.82 0.62
CA SER A 50 0.30 2.59 1.00
C SER A 50 -1.20 2.81 1.19
N GLU A 51 -1.62 3.94 1.75
CA GLU A 51 -3.04 4.29 1.88
C GLU A 51 -3.70 4.47 0.52
N THR A 52 -3.01 5.07 -0.46
CA THR A 52 -3.53 5.14 -1.83
C THR A 52 -3.66 3.76 -2.47
N LEU A 53 -2.68 2.88 -2.30
CA LEU A 53 -2.75 1.50 -2.79
C LEU A 53 -3.86 0.68 -2.11
N LYS A 54 -4.07 0.86 -0.81
CA LYS A 54 -5.19 0.22 -0.07
C LYS A 54 -6.54 0.74 -0.54
N ARG A 55 -6.66 2.04 -0.79
CA ARG A 55 -7.87 2.65 -1.35
C ARG A 55 -8.16 2.15 -2.76
N GLU A 56 -7.13 2.04 -3.60
CA GLU A 56 -7.27 1.55 -4.96
C GLU A 56 -7.66 0.07 -4.99
N LEU A 57 -7.05 -0.76 -4.12
CA LEU A 57 -7.42 -2.14 -3.89
C LEU A 57 -8.92 -2.28 -3.52
N ALA A 58 -9.38 -1.48 -2.55
CA ALA A 58 -10.77 -1.49 -2.10
C ALA A 58 -11.74 -1.09 -3.21
N LEU A 59 -11.43 -0.04 -3.99
CA LEU A 59 -12.26 0.41 -5.11
C LEU A 59 -12.42 -0.67 -6.20
N HIS A 60 -11.33 -1.37 -6.54
CA HIS A 60 -11.39 -2.43 -7.55
C HIS A 60 -12.09 -3.68 -7.02
N HIS A 61 -11.92 -4.01 -5.73
CA HIS A 61 -12.68 -5.08 -5.10
C HIS A 61 -14.18 -4.78 -5.05
N ASP A 62 -14.58 -3.57 -4.67
CA ASP A 62 -16.00 -3.18 -4.63
C ASP A 62 -16.65 -3.27 -6.01
N LYS A 63 -15.95 -2.90 -7.08
CA LYS A 63 -16.43 -3.11 -8.46
C LYS A 63 -16.69 -4.58 -8.77
N LEU A 64 -15.83 -5.49 -8.30
CA LEU A 64 -16.01 -6.93 -8.48
C LEU A 64 -17.17 -7.48 -7.63
N VAL A 65 -17.36 -6.97 -6.41
CA VAL A 65 -18.50 -7.32 -5.54
C VAL A 65 -19.83 -6.85 -6.15
N LEU A 66 -19.87 -5.65 -6.71
CA LEU A 66 -21.04 -5.13 -7.43
C LEU A 66 -21.37 -5.99 -8.65
N LEU A 67 -20.35 -6.42 -9.40
CA LEU A 67 -20.53 -7.32 -10.53
C LEU A 67 -21.08 -8.70 -10.08
N GLU A 68 -20.55 -9.27 -9.00
CA GLU A 68 -21.09 -10.50 -8.39
C GLU A 68 -22.55 -10.34 -7.97
N ALA A 69 -22.89 -9.21 -7.35
CA ALA A 69 -24.25 -8.92 -6.94
C ALA A 69 -25.21 -8.77 -8.15
N ASP A 70 -24.78 -8.11 -9.23
CA ASP A 70 -25.58 -7.99 -10.45
C ASP A 70 -25.76 -9.34 -11.15
N ILE A 71 -24.72 -10.16 -11.21
CA ILE A 71 -24.75 -11.52 -11.76
C ILE A 71 -25.69 -12.41 -10.94
N SER A 72 -25.56 -12.38 -9.61
CA SER A 72 -26.38 -13.18 -8.69
C SER A 72 -27.86 -12.77 -8.76
N LYS A 73 -28.13 -11.46 -8.83
CA LYS A 73 -29.49 -10.92 -8.93
C LYS A 73 -30.14 -11.20 -10.27
N ASN A 74 -29.40 -11.06 -11.37
CA ASN A 74 -29.92 -11.26 -12.72
C ASN A 74 -29.84 -12.72 -13.20
N LYS A 75 -29.23 -13.64 -12.42
CA LYS A 75 -28.96 -15.04 -12.79
C LYS A 75 -28.41 -15.18 -14.21
N ARG A 76 -27.50 -14.28 -14.60
CA ARG A 76 -26.95 -14.26 -15.97
C ARG A 76 -26.08 -15.50 -16.19
N GLU A 77 -26.32 -16.21 -17.29
CA GLU A 77 -25.60 -17.44 -17.66
C GLU A 77 -24.29 -17.20 -18.43
N SER A 78 -23.98 -15.93 -18.72
CA SER A 78 -22.80 -15.49 -19.48
C SER A 78 -22.33 -14.09 -19.04
N LEU A 79 -21.01 -13.92 -18.90
CA LEU A 79 -20.37 -12.60 -18.78
C LEU A 79 -20.30 -11.92 -20.14
N LEU A 80 -20.63 -10.63 -20.21
CA LEU A 80 -20.32 -9.83 -21.40
C LEU A 80 -18.81 -9.61 -21.54
N GLU A 81 -18.33 -9.47 -22.77
CA GLU A 81 -16.90 -9.27 -23.04
C GLU A 81 -16.34 -7.99 -22.39
N GLU A 82 -17.18 -6.99 -22.18
CA GLU A 82 -16.84 -5.77 -21.44
C GLU A 82 -16.63 -6.03 -19.93
N GLU A 83 -17.45 -6.91 -19.35
CA GLU A 83 -17.34 -7.33 -17.94
C GLU A 83 -16.11 -8.23 -17.73
N LEU A 84 -15.77 -9.06 -18.73
CA LEU A 84 -14.54 -9.86 -18.73
C LEU A 84 -13.29 -8.97 -18.72
N LYS A 85 -13.24 -7.96 -19.59
CA LYS A 85 -12.15 -6.98 -19.62
C LYS A 85 -12.07 -6.19 -18.31
N MET A 86 -13.21 -5.81 -17.74
CA MET A 86 -13.26 -5.13 -16.45
C MET A 86 -12.70 -6.02 -15.32
N PHE A 87 -13.02 -7.32 -15.34
CA PHE A 87 -12.49 -8.30 -14.39
C PHE A 87 -10.98 -8.48 -14.52
N ASP A 88 -10.45 -8.60 -15.74
CA ASP A 88 -9.00 -8.74 -15.97
C ASP A 88 -8.21 -7.48 -15.56
N VAL A 89 -8.75 -6.29 -15.84
CA VAL A 89 -8.17 -5.02 -15.39
C VAL A 89 -8.19 -4.94 -13.86
N ALA A 90 -9.31 -5.27 -13.22
CA ALA A 90 -9.42 -5.28 -11.76
C ALA A 90 -8.45 -6.29 -11.14
N ARG A 91 -8.33 -7.49 -11.71
CA ARG A 91 -7.36 -8.52 -11.29
C ARG A 91 -5.92 -8.02 -11.37
N HIS A 92 -5.55 -7.37 -12.46
CA HIS A 92 -4.20 -6.84 -12.64
C HIS A 92 -3.91 -5.73 -11.63
N GLN A 93 -4.84 -4.79 -11.45
CA GLN A 93 -4.68 -3.68 -10.52
C GLN A 93 -4.61 -4.14 -9.08
N ILE A 94 -5.49 -5.07 -8.66
CA ILE A 94 -5.46 -5.66 -7.31
C ILE A 94 -4.13 -6.35 -7.04
N LYS A 95 -3.62 -7.15 -7.99
CA LYS A 95 -2.31 -7.80 -7.84
C LYS A 95 -1.16 -6.80 -7.78
N ALA A 96 -1.20 -5.75 -8.59
CA ALA A 96 -0.20 -4.69 -8.59
C ALA A 96 -0.20 -3.92 -7.26
N SER A 97 -1.38 -3.58 -6.73
CA SER A 97 -1.50 -2.90 -5.43
C SER A 97 -1.04 -3.78 -4.27
N ILE A 98 -1.36 -5.08 -4.27
CA ILE A 98 -0.85 -6.03 -3.27
C ILE A 98 0.67 -6.16 -3.36
N ALA A 99 1.23 -6.26 -4.57
CA ALA A 99 2.68 -6.33 -4.76
C ALA A 99 3.37 -5.04 -4.29
N GLY A 100 2.79 -3.88 -4.57
CA GLY A 100 3.23 -2.59 -4.07
C GLY A 100 3.25 -2.54 -2.54
N LEU A 101 2.16 -2.95 -1.89
CA LEU A 101 2.06 -3.01 -0.42
C LEU A 101 3.04 -3.99 0.22
N LYS A 102 3.29 -5.14 -0.43
CA LYS A 102 4.31 -6.11 0.02
C LYS A 102 5.72 -5.53 -0.12
N SER A 103 6.00 -4.82 -1.21
CA SER A 103 7.30 -4.18 -1.44
C SER A 103 7.57 -3.00 -0.49
N SER A 104 6.53 -2.28 -0.07
CA SER A 104 6.65 -1.19 0.91
C SER A 104 6.76 -1.68 2.35
N GLY A 105 6.57 -2.98 2.62
CA GLY A 105 6.58 -3.56 3.96
C GLY A 105 5.35 -3.22 4.81
N GLU A 106 4.34 -2.58 4.22
CA GLU A 106 3.11 -2.16 4.91
C GLU A 106 1.96 -3.16 4.75
N TRP A 107 2.25 -4.33 4.20
CA TRP A 107 1.36 -5.46 4.13
C TRP A 107 1.25 -6.14 5.49
N ILE A 108 0.11 -5.95 6.14
CA ILE A 108 -0.26 -6.50 7.44
C ILE A 108 -0.71 -7.96 7.28
N GLY A 109 -1.31 -8.31 6.15
CA GLY A 109 -1.88 -9.62 5.91
C GLY A 109 -3.16 -9.89 6.72
N ARG A 110 -3.51 -11.18 6.87
CA ARG A 110 -4.76 -11.58 7.54
C ARG A 110 -4.76 -11.18 9.01
N PRO A 111 -5.93 -10.77 9.57
CA PRO A 111 -7.28 -10.84 9.01
C PRO A 111 -7.73 -9.59 8.21
N PHE A 112 -6.88 -8.57 8.12
CA PHE A 112 -7.27 -7.25 7.61
C PHE A 112 -7.02 -7.10 6.10
N GLU A 113 -6.01 -7.79 5.57
CA GLU A 113 -5.63 -7.75 4.17
C GLU A 113 -5.70 -9.15 3.55
N TYR A 114 -6.50 -9.27 2.49
CA TYR A 114 -6.73 -10.52 1.78
C TYR A 114 -5.93 -10.54 0.48
N GLU A 115 -5.35 -11.70 0.15
CA GLU A 115 -4.76 -11.89 -1.17
C GLU A 115 -5.83 -12.05 -2.25
N TRP A 116 -5.46 -11.81 -3.51
CA TRP A 116 -6.34 -12.00 -4.67
C TRP A 116 -7.07 -13.35 -4.66
N ALA A 117 -6.37 -14.43 -4.30
CA ALA A 117 -6.97 -15.77 -4.24
C ALA A 117 -8.08 -15.86 -3.20
N GLU A 118 -7.93 -15.18 -2.07
CA GLU A 118 -8.90 -15.18 -0.95
C GLU A 118 -10.06 -14.23 -1.21
N MET A 119 -9.81 -13.11 -1.89
CA MET A 119 -10.85 -12.21 -2.37
C MET A 119 -11.72 -12.92 -3.42
N LEU A 120 -11.12 -13.70 -4.32
CA LEU A 120 -11.84 -14.49 -5.32
C LEU A 120 -12.67 -15.62 -4.72
N ASP A 121 -12.21 -16.26 -3.64
CA ASP A 121 -12.96 -17.33 -2.97
C ASP A 121 -14.31 -16.83 -2.44
N ARG A 122 -14.42 -15.52 -2.18
CA ARG A 122 -15.67 -14.85 -1.76
C ARG A 122 -16.58 -14.46 -2.91
N LEU A 123 -16.15 -14.60 -4.17
CA LEU A 123 -16.88 -14.23 -5.38
C LEU A 123 -17.07 -15.46 -6.31
N PRO A 124 -17.79 -16.51 -5.86
CA PRO A 124 -17.87 -17.78 -6.56
C PRO A 124 -18.61 -17.70 -7.90
N ASN A 125 -19.62 -16.82 -8.05
CA ASN A 125 -20.42 -16.78 -9.28
C ASN A 125 -19.63 -16.13 -10.43
N VAL A 126 -18.97 -14.99 -10.20
CA VAL A 126 -18.08 -14.33 -11.16
C VAL A 126 -16.95 -15.28 -11.57
N LEU A 127 -16.35 -15.99 -10.61
CA LEU A 127 -15.27 -16.94 -10.89
C LEU A 127 -15.74 -18.12 -11.76
N SER A 128 -16.90 -18.68 -11.47
CA SER A 128 -17.45 -19.80 -12.25
C SER A 128 -17.81 -19.38 -13.68
N LEU A 129 -18.40 -18.19 -13.86
CA LEU A 129 -18.72 -17.64 -15.17
C LEU A 129 -17.47 -17.25 -15.95
N TYR A 130 -16.43 -16.72 -15.28
CA TYR A 130 -15.16 -16.41 -15.92
C TYR A 130 -14.45 -17.68 -16.44
N ARG A 131 -14.47 -18.76 -15.65
CA ARG A 131 -13.93 -20.05 -16.12
C ARG A 131 -14.72 -20.61 -17.29
N LYS A 132 -16.04 -20.41 -17.30
CA LYS A 132 -16.91 -20.84 -18.40
C LYS A 132 -16.63 -20.03 -19.67
N SER A 133 -16.47 -18.71 -19.57
CA SER A 133 -16.13 -17.87 -20.73
C SER A 133 -14.72 -18.11 -21.26
N GLU A 134 -13.73 -18.39 -20.41
CA GLU A 134 -12.39 -18.83 -20.84
C GLU A 134 -12.43 -20.20 -21.54
N ALA A 135 -13.23 -21.14 -21.03
CA ALA A 135 -13.41 -22.44 -21.66
C ALA A 135 -14.09 -22.31 -23.03
N ASP A 136 -15.11 -21.46 -23.14
CA ASP A 136 -15.82 -21.20 -24.41
C ASP A 136 -14.91 -20.51 -25.44
N LYS A 137 -14.05 -19.56 -25.03
CA LYS A 137 -13.03 -18.95 -25.91
C LYS A 137 -12.04 -19.99 -26.44
N ARG A 138 -11.53 -20.88 -25.57
CA ARG A 138 -10.61 -21.94 -25.99
C ARG A 138 -11.27 -22.97 -26.91
N ALA A 139 -12.54 -23.28 -26.69
CA ALA A 139 -13.30 -24.15 -27.58
C ALA A 139 -13.44 -23.53 -28.98
N GLN A 140 -13.74 -22.23 -29.07
CA GLN A 140 -13.83 -21.50 -30.34
C GLN A 140 -12.48 -21.42 -31.08
N GLU A 141 -11.38 -21.20 -30.36
CA GLU A 141 -10.03 -21.20 -30.96
C GLU A 141 -9.65 -22.58 -31.52
N LEU A 142 -9.99 -23.67 -30.83
CA LEU A 142 -9.74 -25.04 -31.29
C LEU A 142 -10.60 -25.41 -32.52
N GLU A 143 -11.84 -24.92 -32.59
CA GLU A 143 -12.72 -25.11 -33.76
C GLU A 143 -12.22 -24.30 -34.98
N GLN A 144 -11.69 -23.09 -34.77
CA GLN A 144 -11.06 -22.29 -35.84
C GLN A 144 -9.75 -22.91 -36.36
N ASP A 145 -8.92 -23.47 -35.47
CA ASP A 145 -7.67 -24.11 -35.85
C ASP A 145 -7.91 -25.45 -36.59
N GLN A 146 -8.99 -26.17 -36.26
CA GLN A 146 -9.42 -27.36 -37.01
C GLN A 146 -10.04 -27.02 -38.37
N GLY A 147 -10.72 -25.88 -38.52
CA GLY A 147 -11.25 -25.41 -39.80
C GLY A 147 -10.18 -24.92 -40.80
N THR A 148 -8.95 -24.68 -40.33
CA THR A 148 -7.86 -24.09 -41.14
C THR A 148 -6.78 -25.11 -41.54
N ARG A 149 -6.93 -26.40 -41.20
CA ARG A 149 -6.10 -27.47 -41.80
C ARG A 149 -6.66 -27.84 -43.18
N PRO A 150 -6.07 -27.40 -44.31
CA PRO A 150 -6.37 -28.03 -45.59
C PRO A 150 -5.96 -29.51 -45.50
N ALA A 151 -6.89 -30.39 -45.85
CA ALA A 151 -6.61 -31.80 -46.06
C ALA A 151 -5.50 -31.91 -47.12
N ASN A 152 -4.33 -32.37 -46.70
CA ASN A 152 -3.26 -32.82 -47.58
C ASN A 152 -3.41 -34.32 -47.82
#